data_AF-A0A0M0BVV6-F1
#
_entry.id   AF-A0A0M0BVV6-F1
#
_cell.length_a   1.000
_cell.length_b   1.000
_cell.length_c   1.000
_cell.angle_alpha   90.00
_cell.angle_beta   90.00
_cell.angle_gamma   90.00
#
_symmetry.space_group_name_H-M   'P 1'
#
loop_
_entity.id
_entity.type
_entity.pdbx_description
1 polymer ?
#
loop_
_entity_poly.entity_id
_entity_poly.type
_entity_poly.pdbx_seq_one_letter_code
_entity_poly.pdbx_strand_id
1 'polypeptide(L)'
;MILCHIWRCGRISHSPVEITVYHAKQCDPKKCSTLKLKRQNLVRIVHRSRQIPRGAVILDPFTPKAFSPEDKERLQKRGLAALDCSWVHAKTVFEVSGKWKHRCLPYLIAANPVNYGIPTKLSTVEALAAALYISSFFEQARELLSKFKWGPQFLILNKELLDDYAKAKDSTGVVLAQQQFIEQISSSENNK
;
A
#
# COMPACT_ATOMS: atom_id res chain seq x y z
N MET A 1 2.01 -42.54 28.73
CA MET A 1 1.47 -42.06 27.44
C MET A 1 1.95 -40.64 27.22
N ILE A 2 2.95 -40.50 26.36
CA ILE A 2 3.55 -39.23 25.93
C ILE A 2 2.56 -38.59 24.96
N LEU A 3 2.14 -37.34 25.18
CA LEU A 3 1.59 -36.52 24.11
C LEU A 3 2.08 -35.07 24.19
N CYS A 4 3.21 -34.89 23.49
CA CYS A 4 3.48 -33.84 22.52
C CYS A 4 3.24 -32.36 22.92
N HIS A 5 4.36 -31.70 23.23
CA HIS A 5 4.60 -30.28 23.03
C HIS A 5 4.23 -29.85 21.60
N ILE A 6 3.20 -29.02 21.45
CA ILE A 6 2.97 -28.23 20.23
C ILE A 6 3.15 -26.75 20.57
N TRP A 7 4.38 -26.27 20.28
CA TRP A 7 4.76 -24.93 19.85
C TRP A 7 3.71 -23.81 20.05
N ARG A 8 3.82 -23.07 21.15
CA ARG A 8 3.38 -21.67 21.21
C ARG A 8 4.36 -20.82 20.41
N CYS A 9 4.17 -20.75 19.10
CA CYS A 9 4.82 -19.72 18.29
C CYS A 9 4.12 -18.39 18.59
N GLY A 10 4.87 -17.44 19.15
CA GLY A 10 4.35 -16.15 19.59
C GLY A 10 3.71 -15.36 18.45
N ARG A 11 2.38 -15.32 18.42
CA ARG A 11 1.65 -14.34 17.61
C ARG A 11 1.88 -12.97 18.22
N ILE A 12 2.72 -12.16 17.58
CA ILE A 12 2.74 -10.73 17.87
C ILE A 12 1.42 -10.16 17.33
N SER A 13 0.40 -10.05 18.19
CA SER A 13 -0.89 -9.45 17.86
C SER A 13 -0.69 -7.95 17.61
N HIS A 14 -0.31 -7.59 16.40
CA HIS A 14 -0.36 -6.19 15.99
C HIS A 14 -1.84 -5.85 15.78
N SER A 15 -2.34 -4.85 16.49
CA SER A 15 -3.66 -4.29 16.20
C SER A 15 -3.73 -3.88 14.72
N PRO A 16 -4.86 -4.12 14.03
CA PRO A 16 -5.00 -3.77 12.62
C PRO A 16 -4.84 -2.26 12.42
N VAL A 17 -4.20 -1.87 11.32
CA VAL A 17 -4.02 -0.46 10.97
C VAL A 17 -5.37 0.14 10.59
N GLU A 18 -5.71 1.31 11.14
CA GLU A 18 -6.88 2.06 10.69
C GLU A 18 -6.60 2.64 9.29
N ILE A 19 -7.43 2.28 8.31
CA ILE A 19 -7.29 2.75 6.93
C ILE A 19 -8.37 3.77 6.63
N THR A 20 -7.97 4.97 6.22
CA THR A 20 -8.88 6.04 5.80
C THR A 20 -8.68 6.36 4.31
N VAL A 21 -9.73 6.29 3.51
CA VAL A 21 -9.66 6.71 2.10
C VAL A 21 -10.50 7.95 1.88
N TYR A 22 -9.87 9.00 1.35
CA TYR A 22 -10.60 10.14 0.83
C TYR A 22 -11.14 9.81 -0.56
N HIS A 23 -12.45 9.91 -0.74
CA HIS A 23 -13.11 9.55 -1.98
C HIS A 23 -13.83 10.76 -2.57
N ALA A 24 -13.36 11.24 -3.72
CA ALA A 24 -13.86 12.45 -4.38
C ALA A 24 -15.20 12.24 -5.13
N LYS A 25 -15.74 11.01 -5.19
CA LYS A 25 -16.97 10.66 -5.93
C LYS A 25 -16.88 10.88 -7.45
N GLN A 26 -15.68 10.72 -8.00
CA GLN A 26 -15.39 10.90 -9.43
C GLN A 26 -15.40 9.58 -10.23
N CYS A 27 -15.65 8.44 -9.59
CA CYS A 27 -15.59 7.11 -10.20
C CYS A 27 -16.96 6.40 -10.18
N ASP A 28 -17.16 5.46 -11.10
CA ASP A 28 -18.33 4.57 -11.12
C ASP A 28 -18.43 3.75 -9.80
N PRO A 29 -19.51 3.90 -9.01
CA PRO A 29 -19.68 3.21 -7.74
C PRO A 29 -19.66 1.68 -7.81
N LYS A 30 -19.94 1.10 -8.99
CA LYS A 30 -19.93 -0.36 -9.21
C LYS A 30 -18.51 -0.90 -9.41
N LYS A 31 -17.61 -0.08 -9.97
CA LYS A 31 -16.23 -0.48 -10.31
C LYS A 31 -15.19 0.01 -9.29
N CYS A 32 -15.56 0.95 -8.43
CA CYS A 32 -14.66 1.54 -7.44
C CYS A 32 -14.19 0.52 -6.38
N SER A 33 -12.87 0.29 -6.33
CA SER A 33 -12.22 -0.57 -5.34
C SER A 33 -12.45 -0.09 -3.90
N THR A 34 -12.40 1.21 -3.67
CA THR A 34 -12.59 1.81 -2.33
C THR A 34 -13.99 1.55 -1.78
N LEU A 35 -15.03 1.74 -2.61
CA LEU A 35 -16.41 1.50 -2.19
C LEU A 35 -16.67 0.01 -1.91
N LYS A 36 -16.00 -0.88 -2.64
CA LYS A 36 -16.05 -2.33 -2.36
C LYS A 36 -15.43 -2.66 -0.99
N LEU A 37 -14.27 -2.08 -0.67
CA LEU A 37 -13.64 -2.25 0.64
C LEU A 37 -14.50 -1.68 1.78
N LYS A 38 -15.16 -0.54 1.57
CA LYS A 38 -16.10 0.04 2.55
C LYS A 38 -17.25 -0.91 2.87
N ARG A 39 -17.86 -1.57 1.87
CA ARG A 39 -18.95 -2.54 2.10
C ARG A 39 -18.52 -3.74 2.94
N GLN A 40 -17.21 -3.99 3.05
CA GLN A 40 -16.62 -5.05 3.85
C GLN A 40 -16.07 -4.54 5.20
N ASN A 41 -16.32 -3.27 5.54
CA ASN A 41 -15.81 -2.60 6.75
C ASN A 41 -14.27 -2.60 6.90
N LEU A 42 -13.54 -2.68 5.77
CA LEU A 42 -12.08 -2.72 5.78
C LEU A 42 -11.43 -1.32 5.73
N VAL A 43 -12.19 -0.30 5.30
CA VAL A 43 -11.70 1.08 5.19
C VAL A 43 -12.77 2.07 5.64
N ARG A 44 -12.33 3.16 6.27
CA ARG A 44 -13.16 4.32 6.57
C ARG A 44 -13.12 5.29 5.39
N ILE A 45 -14.26 5.56 4.76
CA ILE A 45 -14.33 6.57 3.69
C ILE A 45 -14.62 7.95 4.27
N VAL A 46 -13.89 8.95 3.80
CA VAL A 46 -14.15 10.36 4.05
C VAL A 46 -14.32 11.13 2.74
N HIS A 47 -15.05 12.25 2.79
CA HIS A 47 -15.28 13.11 1.62
C HIS A 47 -14.68 14.52 1.77
N ARG A 48 -14.16 14.83 2.96
CA ARG A 48 -13.42 16.07 3.23
C ARG A 48 -12.02 15.69 3.69
N SER A 49 -10.99 16.28 3.09
CA SER A 49 -9.59 16.04 3.44
C SER A 49 -9.33 16.20 4.95
N ARG A 50 -9.94 17.21 5.58
CA ARG A 50 -9.86 17.49 7.02
C ARG A 50 -10.31 16.33 7.94
N GLN A 51 -11.03 15.33 7.41
CA GLN A 51 -11.47 14.15 8.17
C GLN A 51 -10.45 12.99 8.14
N ILE A 52 -9.38 13.11 7.34
CA ILE A 52 -8.23 12.20 7.43
C ILE A 52 -7.53 12.47 8.77
N PRO A 53 -7.14 11.42 9.53
CA PRO A 53 -6.51 11.61 10.84
C PRO A 53 -5.24 12.46 10.75
N ARG A 54 -5.05 13.35 11.73
CA ARG A 54 -3.84 14.18 11.78
C ARG A 54 -2.62 13.29 12.01
N GLY A 55 -1.55 13.52 11.25
CA GLY A 55 -0.33 12.73 11.33
C GLY A 55 -0.43 11.33 10.71
N ALA A 56 -1.53 10.98 10.06
CA ALA A 56 -1.63 9.75 9.27
C ALA A 56 -0.54 9.72 8.18
N VAL A 57 -0.10 8.52 7.84
CA VAL A 57 0.74 8.33 6.65
C VAL A 57 -0.18 8.32 5.44
N ILE A 58 0.06 9.24 4.51
CA ILE A 58 -0.72 9.33 3.28
C ILE A 58 0.11 8.89 2.09
N LEU A 59 -0.48 8.02 1.28
CA LEU A 59 0.11 7.60 0.01
C LEU A 59 -0.01 8.75 -0.99
N ASP A 60 1.13 9.29 -1.36
CA ASP A 60 1.28 10.44 -2.23
C ASP A 60 2.38 10.15 -3.26
N PRO A 61 2.01 9.92 -4.54
CA PRO A 61 2.96 9.61 -5.60
C PRO A 61 3.88 10.77 -5.99
N PHE A 62 3.64 11.99 -5.48
CA PHE A 62 4.41 13.18 -5.83
C PHE A 62 5.47 13.56 -4.80
N THR A 63 5.52 12.86 -3.67
CA THR A 63 6.49 13.17 -2.61
C THR A 63 7.83 12.45 -2.87
N PRO A 64 8.98 13.09 -2.59
CA PRO A 64 10.29 12.47 -2.84
C PRO A 64 10.61 11.34 -1.85
N LYS A 65 9.94 11.28 -0.69
CA LYS A 65 10.24 10.28 0.34
C LYS A 65 9.47 8.99 0.08
N ALA A 66 10.19 7.89 -0.11
CA ALA A 66 9.59 6.57 -0.31
C ALA A 66 8.97 6.04 0.98
N PHE A 67 7.88 5.30 0.85
CA PHE A 67 7.27 4.51 1.90
C PHE A 67 8.23 3.38 2.30
N SER A 68 8.43 3.16 3.60
CA SER A 68 9.36 2.14 4.08
C SER A 68 8.92 1.55 5.43
N PRO A 69 9.57 0.49 5.92
CA PRO A 69 9.25 -0.10 7.22
C PRO A 69 9.35 0.87 8.41
N GLU A 70 10.11 1.97 8.28
CA GLU A 70 10.20 3.03 9.30
C GLU A 70 8.84 3.67 9.64
N ASP A 71 7.86 3.59 8.72
CA ASP A 71 6.54 4.18 8.90
C ASP A 71 5.59 3.30 9.75
N LYS A 72 5.99 2.06 10.06
CA LYS A 72 5.18 1.05 10.78
C LYS A 72 4.58 1.58 12.08
N GLU A 73 5.39 2.18 12.95
CA GLU A 73 4.93 2.70 14.24
C GLU A 73 3.87 3.80 14.06
N ARG A 74 4.05 4.63 13.03
CA ARG A 74 3.08 5.70 12.71
C ARG A 74 1.79 5.13 12.16
N LEU A 75 1.84 4.07 11.34
CA LEU A 75 0.64 3.37 10.88
C LEU A 75 -0.18 2.86 12.07
N GLN A 76 0.45 2.28 13.07
CA GLN A 76 -0.23 1.81 14.29
C GLN A 76 -0.87 2.94 15.08
N LYS A 77 -0.16 4.08 15.22
CA LYS A 77 -0.61 5.21 16.05
C LYS A 77 -1.59 6.15 15.37
N ARG A 78 -1.48 6.33 14.04
CA ARG A 78 -2.14 7.41 13.29
C ARG A 78 -2.90 6.92 12.06
N GLY A 79 -2.74 5.67 11.67
CA GLY A 79 -3.39 5.07 10.51
C GLY A 79 -2.70 5.35 9.17
N LEU A 80 -3.20 4.65 8.16
CA LEU A 80 -2.82 4.75 6.76
C LEU A 80 -3.93 5.47 5.97
N ALA A 81 -3.56 6.32 5.04
CA ALA A 81 -4.49 7.04 4.19
C ALA A 81 -4.13 6.97 2.71
N ALA A 82 -5.16 6.99 1.87
CA ALA A 82 -5.03 7.09 0.42
C ALA A 82 -6.08 8.05 -0.15
N LEU A 83 -5.81 8.60 -1.34
CA LEU A 83 -6.78 9.38 -2.11
C LEU A 83 -7.31 8.54 -3.27
N ASP A 84 -8.63 8.46 -3.39
CA ASP A 84 -9.35 7.90 -4.54
C ASP A 84 -10.02 9.04 -5.32
N CYS A 85 -9.24 9.61 -6.24
CA CYS A 85 -9.62 10.75 -7.07
C CYS A 85 -8.77 10.82 -8.34
N SER A 86 -9.10 11.75 -9.23
CA SER A 86 -8.24 12.06 -10.38
C SER A 86 -6.88 12.60 -9.93
N TRP A 87 -5.86 12.46 -10.77
CA TRP A 87 -4.49 12.94 -10.51
C TRP A 87 -4.44 14.46 -10.29
N VAL A 88 -5.22 15.23 -11.06
CA VAL A 88 -5.31 16.70 -10.92
C VAL A 88 -5.88 17.05 -9.54
N HIS A 89 -6.96 16.37 -9.15
CA HIS A 89 -7.59 16.60 -7.84
C HIS A 89 -6.68 16.18 -6.68
N ALA A 90 -5.92 15.10 -6.85
CA ALA A 90 -4.98 14.61 -5.84
C ALA A 90 -3.94 15.69 -5.50
N LYS A 91 -3.32 16.32 -6.51
CA LYS A 91 -2.35 17.41 -6.32
C LYS A 91 -2.93 18.54 -5.46
N THR A 92 -4.11 19.03 -5.82
CA THR A 92 -4.79 20.09 -5.06
C THR A 92 -5.08 19.69 -3.61
N VAL A 93 -5.46 18.43 -3.36
CA VAL A 93 -5.70 17.95 -2.00
C VAL A 93 -4.41 17.85 -1.18
N PHE A 94 -3.30 17.45 -1.80
CA PHE A 94 -2.01 17.33 -1.13
C PHE A 94 -1.41 18.71 -0.74
N GLU A 95 -1.54 19.71 -1.62
CA GLU A 95 -1.03 21.08 -1.38
C GLU A 95 -1.66 21.75 -0.15
N VAL A 96 -2.89 21.40 0.18
CA VAL A 96 -3.67 22.04 1.26
C VAL A 96 -3.35 21.44 2.64
N SER A 97 -2.50 20.41 2.74
CA SER A 97 -2.38 19.58 3.95
C SER A 97 -0.97 19.44 4.52
N GLY A 98 -0.51 20.44 5.28
CA GLY A 98 0.73 20.34 6.07
C GLY A 98 0.67 19.39 7.28
N LYS A 99 -0.40 18.59 7.45
CA LYS A 99 -0.66 17.79 8.66
C LYS A 99 -0.49 16.28 8.49
N TRP A 100 -0.16 15.81 7.29
CA TRP A 100 0.04 14.39 7.00
C TRP A 100 1.52 14.08 6.79
N LYS A 101 1.86 12.79 6.82
CA LYS A 101 3.18 12.31 6.44
C LYS A 101 3.07 11.66 5.07
N HIS A 102 3.53 12.38 4.06
CA HIS A 102 3.46 11.97 2.67
C HIS A 102 4.53 10.92 2.38
N ARG A 103 4.13 9.84 1.71
CA ARG A 103 5.03 8.77 1.26
C ARG A 103 4.66 8.30 -0.14
N CYS A 104 5.66 8.19 -1.00
CA CYS A 104 5.50 7.60 -2.34
C CYS A 104 5.73 6.10 -2.24
N LEU A 105 4.88 5.29 -2.86
CA LEU A 105 5.19 3.86 -2.95
C LEU A 105 6.33 3.63 -3.95
N PRO A 106 7.25 2.69 -3.67
CA PRO A 106 8.28 2.34 -4.62
C PRO A 106 7.69 1.65 -5.87
N TYR A 107 8.56 1.42 -6.85
CA TYR A 107 8.23 0.70 -8.08
C TYR A 107 7.56 -0.63 -7.77
N LEU A 108 6.36 -0.80 -8.29
CA LEU A 108 5.55 -2.01 -8.22
C LEU A 108 4.73 -2.10 -9.52
N ILE A 109 4.44 -3.32 -9.93
CA ILE A 109 3.70 -3.63 -11.15
C ILE A 109 2.23 -3.88 -10.80
N ALA A 110 1.33 -3.22 -11.49
CA ALA A 110 -0.11 -3.41 -11.30
C ALA A 110 -0.56 -4.81 -11.77
N ALA A 111 -1.40 -5.46 -10.95
CA ALA A 111 -2.10 -6.70 -11.27
C ALA A 111 -3.61 -6.48 -11.51
N ASN A 112 -4.11 -5.25 -11.31
CA ASN A 112 -5.50 -4.92 -11.61
C ASN A 112 -5.79 -5.05 -13.13
N PRO A 113 -7.01 -5.46 -13.53
CA PRO A 113 -7.35 -5.70 -14.93
C PRO A 113 -7.24 -4.48 -15.87
N VAL A 114 -7.25 -3.26 -15.32
CA VAL A 114 -7.23 -2.03 -16.13
C VAL A 114 -5.81 -1.66 -16.53
N ASN A 115 -4.85 -1.84 -15.62
CA ASN A 115 -3.45 -1.44 -15.80
C ASN A 115 -2.48 -2.62 -15.66
N TYR A 116 -2.92 -3.85 -15.93
CA TYR A 116 -2.10 -5.04 -15.71
C TYR A 116 -0.73 -4.91 -16.40
N GLY A 117 0.34 -5.19 -15.66
CA GLY A 117 1.72 -5.10 -16.15
C GLY A 117 2.28 -3.68 -16.22
N ILE A 118 1.47 -2.63 -16.00
CA ILE A 118 1.94 -1.25 -16.06
C ILE A 118 2.59 -0.88 -14.71
N PRO A 119 3.84 -0.41 -14.70
CA PRO A 119 4.50 0.05 -13.48
C PRO A 119 3.78 1.24 -12.85
N THR A 120 3.77 1.29 -11.52
CA THR A 120 3.31 2.40 -10.65
C THR A 120 1.84 2.85 -10.83
N LYS A 121 1.10 2.31 -11.81
CA LYS A 121 -0.34 2.54 -12.00
C LYS A 121 -1.20 1.61 -11.14
N LEU A 122 -0.90 1.61 -9.85
CA LEU A 122 -1.62 0.82 -8.86
C LEU A 122 -3.05 1.35 -8.66
N SER A 123 -3.99 0.43 -8.47
CA SER A 123 -5.30 0.77 -7.91
C SER A 123 -5.19 1.11 -6.42
N THR A 124 -6.20 1.76 -5.86
CA THR A 124 -6.23 2.14 -4.42
C THR A 124 -6.03 0.94 -3.50
N VAL A 125 -6.61 -0.23 -3.84
CA VAL A 125 -6.45 -1.45 -3.03
C VAL A 125 -5.03 -2.01 -3.09
N GLU A 126 -4.39 -2.00 -4.26
CA GLU A 126 -3.00 -2.44 -4.43
C GLU A 126 -2.05 -1.51 -3.67
N ALA A 127 -2.26 -0.20 -3.77
CA ALA A 127 -1.46 0.79 -3.06
C ALA A 127 -1.55 0.61 -1.53
N LEU A 128 -2.77 0.44 -0.99
CA LEU A 128 -2.99 0.17 0.43
C LEU A 128 -2.35 -1.15 0.85
N ALA A 129 -2.53 -2.22 0.07
CA ALA A 129 -1.96 -3.53 0.37
C ALA A 129 -0.43 -3.53 0.31
N ALA A 130 0.18 -2.83 -0.64
CA ALA A 130 1.63 -2.65 -0.72
C ALA A 130 2.18 -1.95 0.51
N ALA A 131 1.57 -0.84 0.94
CA ALA A 131 1.97 -0.12 2.14
C ALA A 131 1.90 -1.00 3.39
N LEU A 132 0.81 -1.76 3.54
CA LEU A 132 0.66 -2.74 4.63
C LEU A 132 1.72 -3.84 4.58
N TYR A 133 2.01 -4.38 3.39
CA TYR A 133 3.01 -5.43 3.22
C TYR A 133 4.41 -4.93 3.59
N ILE A 134 4.81 -3.78 3.05
CA ILE A 134 6.13 -3.17 3.32
C ILE A 134 6.29 -2.89 4.83
N SER A 135 5.22 -2.48 5.52
CA SER A 135 5.22 -2.26 6.97
C SER A 135 4.93 -3.52 7.82
N SER A 136 5.03 -4.70 7.21
CA SER A 136 4.87 -6.03 7.83
C SER A 136 3.47 -6.37 8.36
N PHE A 137 2.41 -5.68 7.93
CA PHE A 137 1.01 -6.04 8.19
C PHE A 137 0.49 -7.02 7.12
N PHE A 138 1.19 -8.14 6.96
CA PHE A 138 0.97 -9.08 5.84
C PHE A 138 -0.45 -9.64 5.78
N GLU A 139 -1.04 -9.99 6.92
CA GLU A 139 -2.41 -10.53 6.95
C GLU A 139 -3.45 -9.50 6.52
N GLN A 140 -3.29 -8.25 6.95
CA GLN A 140 -4.20 -7.18 6.56
C GLN A 140 -4.05 -6.86 5.06
N ALA A 141 -2.83 -6.90 4.52
CA ALA A 141 -2.58 -6.76 3.08
C ALA A 141 -3.27 -7.88 2.28
N ARG A 142 -3.12 -9.14 2.72
CA ARG A 142 -3.80 -10.30 2.13
C ARG A 142 -5.32 -10.18 2.21
N GLU A 143 -5.85 -9.72 3.34
CA GLU A 143 -7.27 -9.53 3.55
C GLU A 143 -7.86 -8.52 2.55
N LEU A 144 -7.22 -7.36 2.36
CA LEU A 144 -7.66 -6.35 1.39
C LEU A 144 -7.74 -6.94 -0.03
N LEU A 145 -6.68 -7.62 -0.45
CA LEU A 145 -6.56 -8.19 -1.80
C LEU A 145 -7.51 -9.38 -2.02
N SER A 146 -7.78 -10.18 -1.00
CA SER A 146 -8.70 -11.34 -1.07
C SER A 146 -10.11 -10.97 -1.54
N LYS A 147 -10.51 -9.70 -1.39
CA LYS A 147 -11.82 -9.23 -1.84
C LYS A 147 -11.92 -9.12 -3.36
N PHE A 148 -10.81 -9.22 -4.08
CA PHE A 148 -10.71 -9.10 -5.53
C PHE A 148 -10.17 -10.42 -6.08
N LYS A 149 -10.85 -11.02 -7.09
CA LYS A 149 -10.42 -12.30 -7.67
C LYS A 149 -8.97 -12.28 -8.17
N TRP A 150 -8.58 -11.16 -8.79
CA TRP A 150 -7.21 -10.91 -9.27
C TRP A 150 -6.26 -10.40 -8.18
N GLY A 151 -6.77 -10.02 -7.00
CA GLY A 151 -6.00 -9.35 -5.96
C GLY A 151 -4.78 -10.12 -5.48
N PRO A 152 -4.87 -11.44 -5.17
CA PRO A 152 -3.70 -12.23 -4.77
C PRO A 152 -2.56 -12.23 -5.79
N GLN A 153 -2.87 -12.08 -7.09
CA GLN A 153 -1.87 -12.00 -8.15
C GLN A 153 -0.93 -10.80 -7.95
N PHE A 154 -1.38 -9.72 -7.33
CA PHE A 154 -0.54 -8.57 -7.02
C PHE A 154 0.66 -8.93 -6.14
N LEU A 155 0.45 -9.75 -5.11
CA LEU A 155 1.53 -10.19 -4.21
C LEU A 155 2.46 -11.19 -4.91
N ILE A 156 1.93 -12.04 -5.77
CA ILE A 156 2.71 -13.02 -6.54
C ILE A 156 3.61 -12.28 -7.53
N LEU A 157 3.02 -11.36 -8.31
CA LEU A 157 3.71 -10.58 -9.33
C LEU A 157 4.85 -9.72 -8.76
N ASN A 158 4.67 -9.19 -7.55
CA ASN A 158 5.63 -8.28 -6.91
C ASN A 158 6.38 -8.92 -5.74
N LYS A 159 6.41 -10.26 -5.65
CA LYS A 159 6.89 -10.95 -4.45
C LYS A 159 8.30 -10.54 -4.05
N GLU A 160 9.24 -10.60 -4.99
CA GLU A 160 10.65 -10.26 -4.77
C GLU A 160 10.81 -8.81 -4.28
N LEU A 161 10.25 -7.86 -5.04
CA LEU A 161 10.24 -6.44 -4.69
C LEU A 161 9.65 -6.18 -3.30
N LEU A 162 8.45 -6.70 -3.03
CA LEU A 162 7.76 -6.49 -1.76
C LEU A 162 8.54 -7.09 -0.57
N ASP A 163 9.13 -8.27 -0.76
CA ASP A 163 9.94 -8.92 0.26
C ASP A 163 11.22 -8.11 0.55
N ASP A 164 11.85 -7.52 -0.46
CA ASP A 164 13.06 -6.72 -0.28
C ASP A 164 12.76 -5.33 0.30
N TYR A 165 11.66 -4.69 -0.12
CA TYR A 165 11.19 -3.45 0.50
C TYR A 165 10.81 -3.65 1.97
N ALA A 166 10.24 -4.80 2.35
CA ALA A 166 9.89 -5.11 3.73
C ALA A 166 11.12 -5.37 4.63
N LYS A 167 12.27 -5.75 4.05
CA LYS A 167 13.54 -5.93 4.77
C LYS A 167 14.34 -4.63 4.90
N ALA A 168 14.02 -3.61 4.11
CA ALA A 168 14.70 -2.32 4.14
C ALA A 168 14.54 -1.64 5.51
N LYS A 169 15.53 -0.85 5.92
CA LYS A 169 15.46 -0.10 7.18
C LYS A 169 14.59 1.15 7.06
N ASP A 170 14.73 1.87 5.94
CA ASP A 170 14.19 3.20 5.73
C ASP A 170 13.95 3.48 4.24
N SER A 171 13.52 4.71 3.94
CA SER A 171 13.28 5.19 2.58
C SER A 171 14.50 5.03 1.66
N THR A 172 15.72 5.16 2.17
CA THR A 172 16.93 5.04 1.35
C THR A 172 17.14 3.59 0.95
N GLY A 173 16.98 2.65 1.88
CA GLY A 173 17.06 1.22 1.59
C GLY A 173 16.04 0.76 0.55
N VAL A 174 14.81 1.28 0.63
CA VAL A 174 13.75 0.99 -0.36
C VAL A 174 14.13 1.51 -1.75
N VAL A 175 14.64 2.73 -1.85
CA VAL A 175 15.07 3.32 -3.14
C VAL A 175 16.23 2.53 -3.75
N LEU A 176 17.19 2.08 -2.94
CA LEU A 176 18.31 1.24 -3.41
C LEU A 176 17.82 -0.11 -3.96
N ALA A 177 16.92 -0.79 -3.24
CA ALA A 177 16.34 -2.05 -3.72
C ALA A 177 15.58 -1.86 -5.04
N GLN A 178 14.83 -0.75 -5.16
CA GLN A 178 14.15 -0.38 -6.40
C GLN A 178 15.14 -0.17 -7.56
N GLN A 179 16.24 0.55 -7.33
CA GLN A 179 17.25 0.82 -8.36
C GLN A 179 17.90 -0.47 -8.85
N GLN A 180 18.29 -1.34 -7.93
CA GLN A 180 18.88 -2.64 -8.25
C GLN A 180 17.96 -3.48 -9.14
N PHE A 181 16.67 -3.52 -8.84
CA PHE A 181 15.70 -4.25 -9.65
C PHE A 181 15.55 -3.67 -11.06
N ILE A 182 15.48 -2.34 -11.19
CA ILE A 182 15.37 -1.67 -12.50
C ILE A 182 16.63 -1.93 -13.34
N GLU A 183 17.81 -1.88 -12.74
CA GLU A 183 19.09 -2.18 -13.40
C GLU A 183 19.14 -3.64 -13.90
N GLN A 184 18.70 -4.59 -13.08
CA GLN A 184 18.61 -6.00 -13.46
C GLN A 184 17.70 -6.23 -14.67
N ILE A 185 16.52 -5.59 -14.71
CA ILE A 185 15.62 -5.68 -15.86
C ILE A 185 16.28 -5.08 -17.10
N SER A 186 16.88 -3.89 -16.99
CA SER A 186 17.50 -3.22 -18.14
C SER A 186 18.66 -4.04 -18.75
N SER A 187 19.43 -4.74 -17.91
CA SER A 187 20.51 -5.63 -18.36
C SER A 187 19.98 -6.94 -18.97
N SER A 188 18.79 -7.38 -18.57
CA SER A 188 18.12 -8.56 -19.13
C SER A 188 17.52 -8.29 -20.51
N GLU A 189 17.05 -7.06 -20.75
CA GLU A 189 16.53 -6.61 -22.05
C GLU A 189 17.64 -6.37 -23.07
N ASN A 190 18.79 -5.85 -22.65
CA ASN A 190 19.95 -5.60 -23.53
C ASN A 190 20.70 -6.87 -23.97
N ASN A 191 20.44 -8.01 -23.32
CA ASN A 191 21.05 -9.31 -23.64
C ASN A 191 20.12 -10.24 -24.46
N LYS A 192 18.99 -9.73 -24.96
CA LYS A 192 18.06 -10.40 -25.88
C LYS A 192 18.07 -9.73 -27.24
#